data_AF-A0A0L7LMT0-F1
#
_entry.id   AF-A0A0L7LMT0-F1
#
_cell.length_a   1.000
_cell.length_b   1.000
_cell.length_c   1.000
_cell.angle_alpha   90.00
_cell.angle_beta   90.00
_cell.angle_gamma   90.00
#
_symmetry.space_group_name_H-M   'P 1'
#
loop_
_entity.id
_entity.type
_entity.pdbx_description
1 polymer ?
#
loop_
_entity_poly.entity_id
_entity_poly.type
_entity_poly.pdbx_seq_one_letter_code
_entity_poly.pdbx_strand_id
1 'polypeptide(L)' 'MSRVVAAAAANLTASGRAVPYRTVGRRAGDIAANYADVSLAHRLLGWRATRTLHDMCKDTWRWQSDNPKGFQKS' A
#
# COMPACT_ATOMS: atom_id res chain seq x y z
N MET A 1 5.97 -4.87 16.40
CA MET A 1 6.32 -4.30 15.08
C MET A 1 5.06 -3.72 14.42
N SER A 2 5.04 -2.43 14.12
CA SER A 2 3.90 -1.76 13.48
C SER A 2 3.83 -2.14 11.99
N ARG A 3 2.66 -2.56 11.50
CA ARG A 3 2.46 -3.04 10.10
C ARG A 3 2.67 -1.96 9.03
N VAL A 4 2.68 -0.68 9.38
CA VAL A 4 3.02 0.44 8.48
C VAL A 4 4.48 0.34 7.99
N VAL A 5 5.38 -0.15 8.84
CA VAL A 5 6.80 -0.34 8.47
C VAL A 5 6.96 -1.43 7.41
N ALA A 6 6.10 -2.45 7.42
CA ALA A 6 6.12 -3.50 6.39
C ALA A 6 5.73 -2.97 5.00
N ALA A 7 4.76 -2.05 4.93
CA ALA A 7 4.41 -1.37 3.66
C ALA A 7 5.56 -0.47 3.17
N ALA A 8 6.24 0.23 4.08
CA ALA A 8 7.43 1.03 3.73
C ALA A 8 8.58 0.15 3.21
N ALA A 9 8.80 -1.03 3.79
CA ALA A 9 9.79 -1.99 3.32
C ALA A 9 9.45 -2.56 1.93
N ALA A 10 8.18 -2.84 1.64
CA ALA A 10 7.76 -3.27 0.30
C ALA A 10 7.98 -2.17 -0.76
N ASN A 11 7.71 -0.89 -0.41
CA ASN A 11 8.01 0.25 -1.28
C ASN A 11 9.52 0.46 -1.51
N LEU A 12 10.37 0.20 -0.50
CA LEU A 12 11.83 0.19 -0.64
C LEU A 12 12.26 -0.80 -1.73
N THR A 13 11.77 -2.04 -1.68
CA THR A 13 12.07 -3.06 -2.69
C THR A 13 11.59 -2.64 -4.08
N ALA A 14 10.37 -2.09 -4.18
CA ALA A 14 9.81 -1.66 -5.46
C ALA A 14 10.57 -0.47 -6.09
N SER A 15 11.03 0.48 -5.27
CA SER A 15 11.72 1.68 -5.75
C SER A 15 13.23 1.53 -5.90
N GLY A 16 13.82 0.48 -5.30
CA GLY A 16 15.27 0.31 -5.18
C GLY A 16 15.94 1.39 -4.31
N ARG A 17 15.16 2.15 -3.51
CA ARG A 17 15.63 3.32 -2.76
C ARG A 17 15.21 3.26 -1.31
N ALA A 18 16.14 3.60 -0.41
CA ALA A 18 15.86 3.79 1.02
C ALA A 18 14.71 4.79 1.21
N VAL A 19 13.62 4.35 1.85
CA VAL A 19 12.52 5.22 2.26
C VAL A 19 12.72 5.61 3.73
N PRO A 20 13.21 6.83 4.02
CA PRO A 20 13.41 7.25 5.41
C PRO A 20 12.06 7.38 6.11
N TYR A 21 11.97 6.87 7.34
CA TYR A 21 10.79 6.99 8.19
C TYR A 21 11.17 7.23 9.64
N ARG A 22 10.26 7.80 10.42
CA ARG A 22 10.38 7.99 11.86
C ARG A 22 9.10 7.53 12.55
N THR A 23 9.24 6.78 13.62
CA THR A 23 8.09 6.45 14.47
C THR A 23 7.70 7.69 15.26
N VAL A 24 6.44 8.11 15.12
CA VAL A 24 5.84 9.22 15.86
C VAL A 24 4.65 8.71 16.68
N GLY A 25 4.07 9.57 17.53
CA GLY A 25 2.87 9.24 18.29
C GLY A 25 1.71 8.77 17.42
N ARG A 26 0.74 8.07 18.02
CA ARG A 26 -0.47 7.63 17.30
C ARG A 26 -1.25 8.85 16.81
N ARG A 27 -1.75 8.79 15.58
CA ARG A 27 -2.71 9.76 15.08
C ARG A 27 -4.05 9.54 15.78
N ALA A 28 -4.68 10.61 16.29
CA ALA A 28 -5.98 10.52 16.92
C ALA A 28 -7.01 9.95 15.93
N GLY A 29 -7.78 8.95 16.37
CA GLY A 29 -8.77 8.25 15.54
C GLY A 29 -8.26 7.00 14.82
N ASP A 30 -6.94 6.74 14.79
CA ASP A 30 -6.42 5.50 14.18
C ASP A 30 -6.68 4.27 15.07
N ILE A 31 -7.39 3.29 14.51
CA ILE A 31 -7.57 1.97 15.13
C ILE A 31 -6.34 1.08 14.92
N ALA A 32 -6.17 0.06 15.76
CA ALA A 32 -4.95 -0.77 15.75
C ALA A 32 -4.77 -1.60 14.48
N ALA A 33 -5.85 -2.18 13.95
CA ALA A 33 -5.84 -2.96 12.71
C ALA A 33 -7.27 -3.14 12.18
N ASN A 34 -7.40 -3.24 10.86
CA ASN A 34 -8.67 -3.55 10.19
C ASN A 34 -8.40 -4.30 8.88
N TYR A 35 -9.08 -5.42 8.67
CA TYR A 35 -9.00 -6.25 7.46
C TYR A 35 -10.38 -6.84 7.17
N ALA A 36 -10.68 -7.04 5.89
CA ALA A 36 -11.93 -7.64 5.48
C ALA A 36 -11.85 -9.17 5.46
N ASP A 37 -12.90 -9.85 5.95
CA ASP A 37 -13.20 -11.22 5.53
C ASP A 37 -13.90 -11.15 4.16
N VAL A 38 -13.22 -11.66 3.14
CA VAL A 38 -13.67 -11.61 1.74
C VAL A 38 -14.40 -12.88 1.30
N SER A 39 -14.67 -13.81 2.23
CA SER A 39 -15.29 -15.10 1.92
C SER A 39 -16.67 -14.97 1.27
N LEU A 40 -17.45 -13.96 1.66
CA LEU A 40 -18.79 -13.74 1.09
C LEU A 40 -18.72 -13.30 -0.38
N ALA A 41 -17.83 -12.36 -0.72
CA ALA A 41 -17.64 -11.89 -2.08
C ALA A 41 -17.15 -13.03 -2.99
N HIS A 42 -16.24 -13.88 -2.49
CA HIS A 42 -15.79 -15.05 -3.23
C HIS A 42 -16.93 -16.04 -3.50
N ARG A 43 -17.76 -16.35 -2.49
CA ARG A 43 -18.89 -17.28 -2.66
C ARG A 43 -19.97 -16.76 -3.62
N LEU A 44 -20.32 -15.48 -3.53
CA LEU A 44 -21.45 -14.92 -4.27
C LEU A 44 -21.06 -14.42 -5.67
N LEU A 45 -19.87 -13.87 -5.81
CA LEU A 45 -19.43 -13.20 -7.04
C LEU A 45 -18.34 -13.98 -7.78
N GLY A 46 -17.81 -15.05 -7.19
CA GLY A 46 -16.61 -15.72 -7.70
C GLY A 46 -15.36 -14.83 -7.71
N TRP A 47 -15.43 -13.66 -7.03
CA TRP A 47 -14.40 -12.64 -7.11
C TRP A 47 -13.38 -12.77 -5.97
N ARG A 48 -12.10 -12.56 -6.29
CA ARG A 48 -11.01 -12.45 -5.32
C ARG A 48 -9.95 -11.46 -5.80
N ALA A 49 -9.30 -10.76 -4.88
CA ALA A 49 -8.11 -9.99 -5.20
C ALA A 49 -6.98 -10.94 -5.66
N THR A 50 -6.29 -10.59 -6.74
CA THR A 50 -5.25 -11.41 -7.38
C THR A 50 -3.85 -10.81 -7.27
N ARG A 51 -3.74 -9.56 -6.81
CA ARG A 51 -2.48 -8.82 -6.70
C ARG A 51 -1.97 -8.86 -5.27
N THR A 52 -0.65 -9.00 -5.14
CA THR A 52 0.04 -8.99 -3.85
C THR A 52 0.38 -7.56 -3.41
N LEU A 53 0.80 -7.39 -2.15
CA LEU A 53 1.32 -6.09 -1.68
C LEU A 53 2.52 -5.62 -2.51
N HIS A 54 3.38 -6.55 -2.96
CA HIS A 54 4.52 -6.21 -3.81
C HIS A 54 4.08 -5.67 -5.17
N ASP A 55 3.06 -6.28 -5.79
CA ASP A 55 2.51 -5.78 -7.07
C ASP A 55 1.94 -4.36 -6.90
N MET A 56 1.20 -4.13 -5.80
CA MET A 56 0.66 -2.81 -5.48
C MET A 56 1.77 -1.76 -5.33
N CYS A 57 2.85 -2.08 -4.60
CA CYS A 57 4.01 -1.19 -4.42
C CYS A 57 4.72 -0.91 -5.75
N LYS A 58 4.91 -1.93 -6.59
CA LYS A 58 5.54 -1.82 -7.91
C LYS A 58 4.75 -0.93 -8.86
N ASP A 59 3.43 -1.15 -8.96
CA ASP A 59 2.57 -0.37 -9.83
C ASP A 59 2.48 1.09 -9.36
N THR A 60 2.42 1.31 -8.04
CA THR A 60 2.46 2.65 -7.43
C THR A 60 3.78 3.36 -7.75
N TRP A 61 4.92 2.68 -7.57
CA TRP A 61 6.23 3.26 -7.87
C TRP A 61 6.38 3.59 -9.35
N ARG A 62 5.93 2.71 -10.25
CA ARG A 62 5.95 2.95 -11.68
C ARG A 62 5.17 4.23 -12.01
N TRP A 63 3.93 4.34 -11.56
CA TRP A 63 3.12 5.53 -11.80
C TRP A 63 3.77 6.79 -11.24
N GLN A 64 4.26 6.75 -10.00
CA GLN A 64 4.87 7.90 -9.34
C GLN A 64 6.19 8.34 -9.99
N SER A 65 6.96 7.38 -10.53
CA SER A 65 8.20 7.64 -11.26
C SER A 65 7.94 8.29 -12.61
N ASP A 66 6.93 7.81 -13.32
CA ASP A 66 6.54 8.34 -14.63
C ASP A 66 5.79 9.67 -14.50
N ASN A 67 5.14 9.92 -13.35
CA ASN A 67 4.32 11.11 -13.08
C ASN A 67 4.76 11.80 -11.78
N PRO A 68 5.98 12.37 -11.72
CA PRO A 68 6.53 12.91 -10.47
C PRO A 68 5.72 14.08 -9.89
N LYS A 69 4.94 14.78 -10.72
CA LYS A 69 4.05 15.88 -10.31
C LYS A 69 2.57 15.50 -10.36
N GLY A 70 2.26 14.21 -10.51
CA GLY A 70 0.90 13.72 -10.77
C GLY A 70 0.37 14.18 -12.13
N PHE A 71 -0.95 14.21 -12.27
CA PHE A 71 -1.62 14.71 -13.47
C PHE A 71 -1.39 16.22 -13.64
N GLN A 72 -1.11 16.65 -14.86
CA GLN A 72 -1.07 18.07 -15.17
C GLN A 72 -2.50 18.63 -15.15
N LYS A 73 -2.66 19.81 -14.56
CA LYS A 73 -3.92 20.55 -14.66
C LYS A 73 -4.02 21.11 -16.08
N SER A 74 -5.16 20.88 -16.73
CA SER A 74 -5.54 21.56 -17.96
C SER A 74 -5.88 23.02 -17.69
#